data_AF-A0A2T4C2E7-F1
#
_entry.id   AF-A0A2T4C2E7-F1
#
_cell.length_a   1.000
_cell.length_b   1.000
_cell.length_c   1.000
_cell.angle_alpha   90.00
_cell.angle_beta   90.00
_cell.angle_gamma   90.00
#
_symmetry.space_group_name_H-M   'P 1'
#
loop_
_entity.id
_entity.type
_entity.pdbx_description
1 polymer ?
#
loop_
_entity_poly.entity_id
_entity_poly.type
_entity_poly.pdbx_seq_one_letter_code
_entity_poly.pdbx_strand_id
1 'polypeptide(L)'
;MGLSTILTASLLALRLFAAPGLAAPAPAAEEKAVAAATSWWLPNIARQGTVPYSSAGSGYQIYRNVQNYGAKGDGVTDDTAAINAAISAGNRCGNGCDSQTTTPAIVYFPPGTYMVSSPILLYYYTHLIGDATNLPTLKSTANFTGIAVIDSNPGWYGATNNFFRQIRNFKVDVSGQPINTGTGIRWRVAQATSIQNVQFIMSGDTSTNNKQQGIWGEDGSGGWLSDLTFTGGALGIWIGNQQFTSRNLVFNGCQTANVYSNILQTETAYMQGNPDARVPYTSQSKYADPDWSTCTDSLCARTYGIRVVNSSNTLIYGAGMYSFFNNYDGVTCVNGNNCQDNIIDVRNSQVHFFGISTKASINMITLNGQAAVFDRDNRNTFCGTVASFETS
;
A
#
# COMPACT_ATOMS: atom_id res chain seq x y z
N MET A 1 38.89 -53.85 -38.02
CA MET A 1 38.40 -52.63 -37.35
C MET A 1 36.91 -52.81 -37.16
N GLY A 2 36.48 -53.04 -35.92
CA GLY A 2 35.20 -53.68 -35.60
C GLY A 2 34.00 -52.71 -35.57
N LEU A 3 32.81 -53.27 -35.83
CA LEU A 3 31.50 -52.60 -35.85
C LEU A 3 31.09 -51.85 -34.56
N SER A 4 31.86 -51.93 -33.47
CA SER A 4 31.51 -51.34 -32.17
C SER A 4 31.74 -49.83 -32.07
N THR A 5 32.55 -49.23 -32.93
CA THR A 5 32.81 -47.77 -32.95
C THR A 5 31.79 -46.97 -33.75
N ILE A 6 30.94 -47.62 -34.56
CA ILE A 6 29.91 -46.93 -35.36
C ILE A 6 28.63 -46.71 -34.55
N LEU A 7 28.27 -47.62 -33.63
CA LEU A 7 27.03 -47.48 -32.84
C LEU A 7 27.08 -46.39 -31.76
N THR A 8 28.26 -46.08 -31.22
CA THR A 8 28.41 -45.03 -30.19
C THR A 8 28.37 -43.61 -30.76
N ALA A 9 28.74 -43.43 -32.03
CA ALA A 9 28.60 -42.14 -32.72
C ALA A 9 27.14 -41.85 -33.14
N SER A 10 26.31 -42.87 -33.37
CA SER A 10 24.92 -42.70 -33.81
C SER A 10 23.97 -42.25 -32.69
N LEU A 11 24.22 -42.65 -31.45
CA LEU A 11 23.38 -42.28 -30.30
C LEU A 11 23.64 -40.85 -29.77
N LEU A 12 24.82 -40.28 -30.07
CA LEU A 12 25.14 -38.90 -29.70
C LEU A 12 24.61 -37.87 -30.72
N ALA A 13 24.48 -38.25 -32.00
CA ALA A 13 23.96 -37.39 -33.05
C ALA A 13 22.43 -37.22 -33.01
N LEU A 14 21.67 -38.18 -32.45
CA LEU A 14 20.21 -38.07 -32.35
C LEU A 14 19.71 -37.08 -31.27
N ARG A 15 20.58 -36.63 -30.36
CA ARG A 15 20.21 -35.58 -29.38
C ARG A 15 20.41 -34.15 -29.90
N LEU A 16 21.06 -33.96 -31.04
CA LEU A 16 21.32 -32.64 -31.63
C LEU A 16 20.23 -32.17 -32.61
N PHE A 17 19.23 -33.01 -32.91
CA PHE A 17 18.12 -32.67 -33.81
C PHE A 17 16.72 -32.79 -33.18
N ALA A 18 16.62 -32.96 -31.86
CA ALA A 18 15.35 -32.79 -31.17
C ALA A 18 15.06 -31.29 -31.05
N ALA A 19 14.29 -30.75 -32.00
CA ALA A 19 13.69 -29.44 -31.84
C ALA A 19 12.96 -29.38 -30.49
N PRO A 20 13.02 -28.25 -29.74
CA PRO A 20 12.21 -28.11 -28.55
C PRO A 20 10.76 -28.26 -28.97
N GLY A 21 10.14 -29.38 -28.60
CA GLY A 21 8.71 -29.55 -28.73
C GLY A 21 8.09 -28.41 -27.95
N LEU A 22 7.52 -27.43 -28.66
CA LEU A 22 6.67 -26.42 -28.06
C LEU A 22 5.61 -27.20 -27.29
N ALA A 23 5.70 -27.17 -25.96
CA ALA A 23 4.59 -27.60 -25.13
C ALA A 23 3.38 -26.81 -25.62
N ALA A 24 2.38 -27.52 -26.15
CA ALA A 24 1.14 -26.89 -26.53
C ALA A 24 0.65 -26.07 -25.32
N PRO A 25 0.23 -24.80 -25.51
CA PRO A 25 -0.32 -24.03 -24.41
C PRO A 25 -1.43 -24.86 -23.77
N ALA A 26 -1.32 -25.08 -22.45
CA ALA A 26 -2.41 -25.68 -21.71
C ALA A 26 -3.68 -24.87 -22.03
N PRO A 27 -4.80 -25.52 -22.38
CA PRO A 27 -6.03 -24.81 -22.64
C PRO A 27 -6.30 -23.89 -21.45
N ALA A 28 -6.55 -22.61 -21.74
CA ALA A 28 -7.03 -21.67 -20.74
C ALA A 28 -8.22 -22.35 -20.04
N ALA A 29 -8.18 -22.41 -18.71
CA ALA A 29 -9.28 -22.96 -17.95
C ALA A 29 -10.56 -22.22 -18.37
N GLU A 30 -11.47 -22.93 -19.03
CA GLU A 30 -12.80 -22.41 -19.31
C GLU A 30 -13.44 -22.01 -17.98
N GLU A 31 -13.94 -20.79 -17.94
CA GLU A 31 -14.70 -20.26 -16.82
C GLU A 31 -15.94 -21.15 -16.65
N LYS A 32 -15.90 -22.11 -15.71
CA LYS A 32 -17.14 -22.71 -15.22
C LYS A 32 -17.92 -21.58 -14.59
N ALA A 33 -18.98 -21.14 -15.26
CA ALA A 33 -19.95 -20.19 -14.72
C ALA A 33 -20.58 -20.80 -13.47
N VAL A 34 -19.97 -20.55 -12.31
CA VAL A 34 -20.63 -20.72 -11.02
C VAL A 34 -21.69 -19.64 -10.98
N ALA A 35 -22.97 -20.04 -11.02
CA ALA A 35 -24.09 -19.11 -10.92
C ALA A 35 -23.86 -18.16 -9.74
N ALA A 36 -23.87 -16.85 -9.98
CA ALA A 36 -23.55 -15.87 -8.96
C ALA A 36 -24.58 -15.94 -7.83
N ALA A 37 -24.13 -16.32 -6.63
CA ALA A 37 -24.93 -16.37 -5.40
C ALA A 37 -25.31 -14.96 -4.87
N THR A 38 -25.21 -13.92 -5.70
CA THR A 38 -25.24 -12.51 -5.30
C THR A 38 -25.77 -11.64 -6.44
N SER A 39 -26.59 -10.66 -6.07
CA SER A 39 -27.10 -9.61 -6.97
C SER A 39 -26.09 -8.49 -7.21
N TRP A 40 -24.91 -8.56 -6.61
CA TRP A 40 -23.88 -7.56 -6.80
C TRP A 40 -23.38 -7.54 -8.24
N TRP A 41 -23.16 -6.34 -8.79
CA TRP A 41 -22.80 -6.19 -10.21
C TRP A 41 -21.38 -6.67 -10.52
N LEU A 42 -20.44 -6.54 -9.56
CA LEU A 42 -19.03 -6.82 -9.80
C LEU A 42 -18.79 -8.23 -10.32
N PRO A 43 -19.36 -9.33 -9.76
CA PRO A 43 -19.18 -10.67 -10.32
C PRO A 43 -19.88 -10.91 -11.67
N ASN A 44 -20.92 -10.13 -11.99
CA ASN A 44 -21.80 -10.37 -13.12
C ASN A 44 -21.49 -9.52 -14.37
N ILE A 45 -20.71 -8.45 -14.21
CA ILE A 45 -20.33 -7.59 -15.34
C ILE A 45 -19.39 -8.31 -16.32
N ALA A 46 -19.59 -8.06 -17.61
CA ALA A 46 -18.75 -8.60 -18.68
C ALA A 46 -17.26 -8.27 -18.45
N ARG A 47 -16.38 -9.27 -18.63
CA ARG A 47 -14.92 -9.12 -18.49
C ARG A 47 -14.30 -8.71 -19.81
N GLN A 48 -14.06 -7.42 -19.95
CA GLN A 48 -13.48 -6.84 -21.17
C GLN A 48 -12.16 -6.11 -20.92
N GLY A 49 -11.70 -6.10 -19.66
CA GLY A 49 -10.47 -5.40 -19.26
C GLY A 49 -9.23 -6.09 -19.81
N THR A 50 -8.31 -5.31 -20.35
CA THR A 50 -6.98 -5.74 -20.79
C THR A 50 -5.91 -4.88 -20.12
N VAL A 51 -4.65 -5.34 -20.17
CA VAL A 51 -3.51 -4.55 -19.71
C VAL A 51 -2.68 -4.20 -20.95
N PRO A 52 -2.78 -2.97 -21.49
CA PRO A 52 -2.20 -2.63 -22.79
C PRO A 52 -0.70 -2.91 -22.92
N TYR A 53 0.02 -2.81 -21.81
CA TYR A 53 1.47 -3.06 -21.73
C TYR A 53 1.80 -4.32 -20.93
N SER A 54 0.89 -5.31 -20.91
CA SER A 54 1.07 -6.57 -20.19
C SER A 54 2.43 -7.21 -20.50
N SER A 55 3.22 -7.49 -19.46
CA SER A 55 4.41 -8.34 -19.60
C SER A 55 4.07 -9.83 -19.65
N ALA A 56 2.81 -10.20 -19.39
CA ALA A 56 2.34 -11.58 -19.31
C ALA A 56 1.58 -12.05 -20.58
N GLY A 57 1.63 -11.25 -21.65
CA GLY A 57 1.00 -11.57 -22.95
C GLY A 57 -0.45 -11.10 -23.09
N SER A 58 -1.03 -11.31 -24.29
CA SER A 58 -2.34 -10.80 -24.72
C SER A 58 -3.56 -11.50 -24.08
N GLY A 59 -3.34 -12.55 -23.28
CA GLY A 59 -4.39 -13.31 -22.59
C GLY A 59 -4.43 -13.12 -21.07
N TYR A 60 -3.72 -12.11 -20.54
CA TYR A 60 -3.63 -11.90 -19.09
C TYR A 60 -5.00 -11.58 -18.47
N GLN A 61 -5.39 -12.39 -17.49
CA GLN A 61 -6.67 -12.27 -16.80
C GLN A 61 -6.53 -11.31 -15.60
N ILE A 62 -7.26 -10.19 -15.60
CA ILE A 62 -7.26 -9.24 -14.48
C ILE A 62 -8.22 -9.69 -13.37
N TYR A 63 -9.42 -10.10 -13.75
CA TYR A 63 -10.45 -10.54 -12.81
C TYR A 63 -10.31 -12.03 -12.51
N ARG A 64 -10.38 -12.40 -11.23
CA ARG A 64 -10.19 -13.76 -10.76
C ARG A 64 -11.15 -14.05 -9.63
N ASN A 65 -12.11 -14.95 -9.84
CA ASN A 65 -12.96 -15.45 -8.76
C ASN A 65 -12.25 -16.64 -8.09
N VAL A 66 -12.05 -16.58 -6.77
CA VAL A 66 -11.34 -17.64 -6.01
C VAL A 66 -11.97 -19.03 -6.16
N GLN A 67 -13.28 -19.11 -6.41
CA GLN A 67 -13.97 -20.39 -6.64
C GLN A 67 -13.56 -21.06 -7.97
N ASN A 68 -13.17 -20.27 -8.97
CA ASN A 68 -12.62 -20.81 -10.23
C ASN A 68 -11.24 -21.44 -10.04
N TYR A 69 -10.58 -21.15 -8.90
CA TYR A 69 -9.30 -21.73 -8.50
C TYR A 69 -9.46 -22.85 -7.45
N GLY A 70 -10.70 -23.26 -7.15
CA GLY A 70 -11.00 -24.40 -6.30
C GLY A 70 -11.44 -24.07 -4.87
N ALA A 71 -11.48 -22.78 -4.49
CA ALA A 71 -11.94 -22.38 -3.17
C ALA A 71 -13.42 -22.75 -2.98
N LYS A 72 -13.78 -23.26 -1.82
CA LYS A 72 -15.14 -23.72 -1.50
C LYS A 72 -15.96 -22.67 -0.78
N GLY A 73 -15.36 -21.95 0.17
CA GLY A 73 -16.08 -20.98 1.00
C GLY A 73 -17.14 -21.62 1.90
N ASP A 74 -16.98 -22.90 2.26
CA ASP A 74 -17.94 -23.72 3.00
C ASP A 74 -17.73 -23.70 4.53
N GLY A 75 -16.68 -23.03 5.01
CA GLY A 75 -16.30 -22.96 6.43
C GLY A 75 -15.62 -24.21 6.98
N VAL A 76 -15.25 -25.17 6.12
CA VAL A 76 -14.64 -26.44 6.50
C VAL A 76 -13.38 -26.73 5.68
N THR A 77 -13.48 -26.61 4.36
CA THR A 77 -12.38 -26.85 3.43
C THR A 77 -11.32 -25.76 3.58
N ASP A 78 -10.05 -26.18 3.66
CA ASP A 78 -8.93 -25.24 3.64
C ASP A 78 -8.76 -24.65 2.23
N ASP A 79 -9.08 -23.37 2.10
CA ASP A 79 -9.10 -22.64 0.83
C ASP A 79 -7.79 -21.89 0.56
N THR A 80 -6.79 -22.01 1.44
CA THR A 80 -5.55 -21.21 1.38
C THR A 80 -4.84 -21.36 0.03
N ALA A 81 -4.69 -22.60 -0.45
CA ALA A 81 -4.00 -22.88 -1.70
C ALA A 81 -4.73 -22.29 -2.92
N ALA A 82 -6.07 -22.44 -2.95
CA ALA A 82 -6.89 -21.92 -4.03
C ALA A 82 -6.87 -20.38 -4.09
N ILE A 83 -6.93 -19.72 -2.93
CA ILE A 83 -6.87 -18.26 -2.82
C ILE A 83 -5.50 -17.74 -3.30
N ASN A 84 -4.40 -18.34 -2.82
CA ASN A 84 -3.06 -17.94 -3.25
C ASN A 84 -2.80 -18.27 -4.74
N ALA A 85 -3.38 -19.34 -5.28
CA ALA A 85 -3.35 -19.63 -6.71
C ALA A 85 -4.08 -18.56 -7.53
N ALA A 86 -5.26 -18.11 -7.09
CA ALA A 86 -5.95 -16.99 -7.72
C ALA A 86 -5.09 -15.72 -7.68
N ILE A 87 -4.45 -15.40 -6.55
CA ILE A 87 -3.62 -14.19 -6.44
C ILE A 87 -2.38 -14.24 -7.34
N SER A 88 -1.72 -15.39 -7.46
CA SER A 88 -0.45 -15.52 -8.18
C SER A 88 -0.60 -15.79 -9.68
N ALA A 89 -1.78 -16.20 -10.14
CA ALA A 89 -2.02 -16.60 -11.53
C ALA A 89 -1.66 -15.50 -12.55
N GLY A 90 -0.92 -15.90 -13.59
CA GLY A 90 -0.52 -15.03 -14.70
C GLY A 90 0.89 -14.43 -14.57
N ASN A 91 1.84 -15.13 -13.95
CA ASN A 91 3.24 -14.72 -13.80
C ASN A 91 3.39 -13.29 -13.24
N ARG A 92 2.76 -13.06 -12.10
CA ARG A 92 2.68 -11.74 -11.47
C ARG A 92 3.92 -11.41 -10.65
N CYS A 93 4.05 -10.13 -10.29
CA CYS A 93 5.12 -9.63 -9.44
C CYS A 93 5.01 -10.15 -8.00
N GLY A 94 5.69 -11.26 -7.71
CA GLY A 94 5.82 -11.90 -6.40
C GLY A 94 7.23 -11.75 -5.82
N ASN A 95 7.75 -12.80 -5.18
CA ASN A 95 9.11 -12.82 -4.64
C ASN A 95 10.16 -12.54 -5.72
N GLY A 96 11.16 -11.69 -5.42
CA GLY A 96 12.21 -11.29 -6.36
C GLY A 96 11.79 -10.28 -7.42
N CYS A 97 10.58 -9.74 -7.35
CA CYS A 97 10.13 -8.63 -8.18
C CYS A 97 9.93 -7.37 -7.31
N ASP A 98 10.63 -6.29 -7.63
CA ASP A 98 10.60 -5.05 -6.84
C ASP A 98 9.22 -4.36 -6.88
N SER A 99 8.67 -4.18 -8.09
CA SER A 99 7.36 -3.57 -8.34
C SER A 99 6.91 -3.82 -9.78
N GLN A 100 5.60 -3.75 -10.06
CA GLN A 100 5.08 -3.85 -11.42
C GLN A 100 3.67 -3.25 -11.57
N THR A 101 3.41 -2.58 -12.69
CA THR A 101 2.07 -2.03 -13.02
C THR A 101 1.35 -2.79 -14.14
N THR A 102 2.03 -3.74 -14.77
CA THR A 102 1.57 -4.46 -15.96
C THR A 102 0.96 -5.83 -15.65
N THR A 103 0.81 -6.20 -14.38
CA THR A 103 0.15 -7.43 -13.91
C THR A 103 -0.86 -7.17 -12.76
N PRO A 104 -1.84 -6.26 -12.93
CA PRO A 104 -2.85 -5.97 -11.90
C PRO A 104 -3.80 -7.15 -11.67
N ALA A 105 -4.30 -7.29 -10.44
CA ALA A 105 -5.31 -8.30 -10.12
C ALA A 105 -6.49 -7.78 -9.32
N ILE A 106 -7.69 -8.12 -9.77
CA ILE A 106 -8.91 -8.09 -8.97
C ILE A 106 -9.21 -9.53 -8.59
N VAL A 107 -8.97 -9.86 -7.32
CA VAL A 107 -9.27 -11.18 -6.76
C VAL A 107 -10.56 -11.08 -5.96
N TYR A 108 -11.61 -11.67 -6.52
CA TYR A 108 -12.96 -11.61 -6.01
C TYR A 108 -13.31 -12.82 -5.14
N PHE A 109 -13.97 -12.56 -4.03
CA PHE A 109 -14.46 -13.56 -3.08
C PHE A 109 -15.99 -13.49 -3.01
N PRO A 110 -16.71 -14.48 -3.56
CA PRO A 110 -18.14 -14.66 -3.33
C PRO A 110 -18.48 -14.75 -1.84
N PRO A 111 -19.77 -14.57 -1.45
CA PRO A 111 -20.20 -14.83 -0.09
C PRO A 111 -19.85 -16.26 0.35
N GLY A 112 -19.31 -16.40 1.56
CA GLY A 112 -18.88 -17.69 2.10
C GLY A 112 -17.95 -17.54 3.30
N THR A 113 -17.57 -18.68 3.89
CA THR A 113 -16.51 -18.73 4.92
C THR A 113 -15.34 -19.52 4.36
N TYR A 114 -14.21 -18.85 4.16
CA TYR A 114 -13.00 -19.43 3.61
C TYR A 114 -12.05 -19.74 4.76
N MET A 115 -11.83 -21.02 5.04
CA MET A 115 -10.87 -21.43 6.06
C MET A 115 -9.46 -21.27 5.52
N VAL A 116 -8.56 -20.68 6.32
CA VAL A 116 -7.16 -20.50 5.93
C VAL A 116 -6.21 -20.97 7.03
N SER A 117 -5.16 -21.70 6.67
CA SER A 117 -4.17 -22.26 7.61
C SER A 117 -2.79 -21.62 7.50
N SER A 118 -2.56 -20.80 6.46
CA SER A 118 -1.35 -20.00 6.30
C SER A 118 -1.68 -18.67 5.58
N PRO A 119 -0.75 -17.69 5.54
CA PRO A 119 -1.05 -16.36 5.04
C PRO A 119 -1.55 -16.37 3.60
N ILE A 120 -2.54 -15.51 3.34
CA ILE A 120 -2.88 -15.03 2.01
C ILE A 120 -1.81 -14.01 1.61
N LEU A 121 -0.97 -14.37 0.64
CA LEU A 121 0.18 -13.58 0.23
C LEU A 121 -0.26 -12.58 -0.85
N LEU A 122 -0.27 -11.30 -0.52
CA LEU A 122 -0.75 -10.28 -1.45
C LEU A 122 0.37 -9.86 -2.41
N TYR A 123 0.35 -10.40 -3.62
CA TYR A 123 1.27 -10.01 -4.70
C TYR A 123 1.10 -8.53 -5.07
N TYR A 124 2.11 -7.91 -5.67
CA TYR A 124 2.09 -6.48 -6.04
C TYR A 124 0.88 -6.11 -6.90
N TYR A 125 0.32 -4.90 -6.75
CA TYR A 125 -0.83 -4.42 -7.53
C TYR A 125 -2.09 -5.32 -7.44
N THR A 126 -2.44 -5.80 -6.24
CA THR A 126 -3.59 -6.69 -6.01
C THR A 126 -4.69 -6.01 -5.21
N HIS A 127 -5.92 -6.15 -5.69
CA HIS A 127 -7.14 -5.81 -4.97
C HIS A 127 -7.84 -7.10 -4.54
N LEU A 128 -7.93 -7.36 -3.23
CA LEU A 128 -8.83 -8.37 -2.68
C LEU A 128 -10.19 -7.73 -2.44
N ILE A 129 -11.22 -8.29 -3.07
CA ILE A 129 -12.55 -7.72 -3.06
C ILE A 129 -13.55 -8.81 -2.69
N GLY A 130 -14.06 -8.77 -1.47
CA GLY A 130 -15.21 -9.57 -1.09
C GLY A 130 -16.50 -9.02 -1.68
N ASP A 131 -17.52 -9.88 -1.74
CA ASP A 131 -18.87 -9.45 -2.08
C ASP A 131 -19.38 -8.37 -1.13
N ALA A 132 -19.92 -7.29 -1.69
CA ALA A 132 -20.34 -6.13 -0.93
C ALA A 132 -21.72 -6.30 -0.25
N THR A 133 -22.54 -7.25 -0.71
CA THR A 133 -23.90 -7.48 -0.20
C THR A 133 -23.91 -8.48 0.96
N ASN A 134 -22.99 -9.45 0.93
CA ASN A 134 -22.77 -10.39 2.02
C ASN A 134 -21.27 -10.68 2.16
N LEU A 135 -20.66 -10.00 3.14
CA LEU A 135 -19.20 -10.01 3.32
C LEU A 135 -18.70 -11.44 3.58
N PRO A 136 -17.79 -11.97 2.73
CA PRO A 136 -17.13 -13.23 3.01
C PRO A 136 -16.26 -13.15 4.26
N THR A 137 -16.15 -14.29 4.94
CA THR A 137 -15.30 -14.44 6.12
C THR A 137 -14.02 -15.17 5.73
N LEU A 138 -12.87 -14.55 5.99
CA LEU A 138 -11.57 -15.20 6.01
C LEU A 138 -11.32 -15.65 7.45
N LYS A 139 -11.43 -16.96 7.71
CA LYS A 139 -11.32 -17.52 9.05
C LYS A 139 -10.06 -18.34 9.19
N SER A 140 -9.15 -17.92 10.05
CA SER A 140 -7.96 -18.73 10.33
C SER A 140 -8.33 -20.00 11.09
N THR A 141 -7.69 -21.11 10.73
CA THR A 141 -7.80 -22.36 11.50
C THR A 141 -7.13 -22.22 12.87
N ALA A 142 -7.47 -23.10 13.81
CA ALA A 142 -6.86 -23.11 15.14
C ALA A 142 -5.33 -23.35 15.10
N ASN A 143 -4.86 -24.07 14.08
CA ASN A 143 -3.44 -24.38 13.87
C ASN A 143 -2.81 -23.48 12.78
N PHE A 144 -3.34 -22.27 12.57
CA PHE A 144 -2.81 -21.33 11.59
C PHE A 144 -1.32 -21.08 11.85
N THR A 145 -0.52 -21.12 10.78
CA THR A 145 0.92 -20.85 10.84
C THR A 145 1.28 -19.70 9.92
N GLY A 146 1.80 -18.61 10.47
CA GLY A 146 2.18 -17.43 9.71
C GLY A 146 2.04 -16.14 10.52
N ILE A 147 2.47 -15.04 9.91
CA ILE A 147 2.54 -13.73 10.58
C ILE A 147 1.18 -13.02 10.68
N ALA A 148 0.29 -13.26 9.72
CA ALA A 148 -1.08 -12.72 9.66
C ALA A 148 -1.94 -13.49 8.65
N VAL A 149 -3.26 -13.42 8.79
CA VAL A 149 -4.21 -14.02 7.82
C VAL A 149 -3.99 -13.46 6.41
N ILE A 150 -3.79 -12.15 6.28
CA ILE A 150 -3.37 -11.51 5.04
C ILE A 150 -2.01 -10.83 5.27
N ASP A 151 -1.02 -11.17 4.46
CA ASP A 151 0.28 -10.49 4.46
C ASP A 151 0.46 -9.67 3.18
N SER A 152 0.48 -8.35 3.35
CA SER A 152 0.70 -7.40 2.25
C SER A 152 2.15 -7.32 1.78
N ASN A 153 3.09 -7.82 2.59
CA ASN A 153 4.52 -7.83 2.28
C ASN A 153 5.28 -8.89 3.10
N PRO A 154 5.44 -10.11 2.56
CA PRO A 154 6.23 -11.18 3.17
C PRO A 154 7.74 -10.90 3.25
N GLY A 155 8.18 -9.67 2.91
CA GLY A 155 9.58 -9.28 2.75
C GLY A 155 10.04 -9.19 1.30
N TRP A 156 9.09 -9.11 0.35
CA TRP A 156 9.38 -9.10 -1.09
C TRP A 156 9.56 -7.70 -1.65
N TYR A 157 8.94 -6.70 -1.04
CA TYR A 157 8.91 -5.32 -1.56
C TYR A 157 9.48 -4.35 -0.54
N GLY A 158 10.10 -3.25 -1.00
CA GLY A 158 10.38 -2.12 -0.13
C GLY A 158 9.06 -1.55 0.42
N ALA A 159 8.94 -1.40 1.75
CA ALA A 159 7.66 -1.02 2.38
C ALA A 159 7.12 0.34 1.90
N THR A 160 8.00 1.28 1.56
CA THR A 160 7.67 2.59 0.99
C THR A 160 7.42 2.58 -0.53
N ASN A 161 7.64 1.43 -1.20
CA ASN A 161 7.39 1.25 -2.64
C ASN A 161 6.23 0.28 -2.92
N ASN A 162 5.53 -0.18 -1.87
CA ASN A 162 4.50 -1.21 -1.96
C ASN A 162 3.10 -0.61 -2.22
N PHE A 163 2.92 0.00 -3.40
CA PHE A 163 1.74 0.79 -3.81
C PHE A 163 0.56 -0.06 -4.33
N PHE A 164 -0.57 0.61 -4.61
CA PHE A 164 -1.69 0.13 -5.46
C PHE A 164 -2.37 -1.15 -4.99
N ARG A 165 -2.92 -1.11 -3.77
CA ARG A 165 -3.55 -2.28 -3.13
C ARG A 165 -4.88 -1.93 -2.51
N GLN A 166 -5.77 -2.90 -2.51
CA GLN A 166 -7.04 -2.76 -1.81
C GLN A 166 -7.40 -4.05 -1.11
N ILE A 167 -7.89 -3.94 0.10
CA ILE A 167 -8.65 -5.00 0.77
C ILE A 167 -10.01 -4.40 1.10
N ARG A 168 -11.10 -4.97 0.57
CA ARG A 168 -12.43 -4.50 0.93
C ARG A 168 -13.49 -5.58 1.02
N ASN A 169 -14.47 -5.32 1.88
CA ASN A 169 -15.66 -6.14 2.11
C ASN A 169 -15.34 -7.53 2.70
N PHE A 170 -14.73 -7.58 3.87
CA PHE A 170 -14.39 -8.85 4.53
C PHE A 170 -14.76 -8.86 6.00
N LYS A 171 -15.02 -10.06 6.51
CA LYS A 171 -14.78 -10.38 7.92
C LYS A 171 -13.45 -11.12 7.99
N VAL A 172 -12.55 -10.72 8.87
CA VAL A 172 -11.28 -11.40 9.16
C VAL A 172 -11.36 -11.93 10.58
N ASP A 173 -11.53 -13.24 10.70
CA ASP A 173 -11.78 -13.94 11.98
C ASP A 173 -10.53 -14.71 12.42
N VAL A 174 -9.89 -14.22 13.47
CA VAL A 174 -8.76 -14.88 14.15
C VAL A 174 -9.15 -15.41 15.53
N SER A 175 -10.42 -15.29 15.93
CA SER A 175 -10.89 -15.71 17.25
C SER A 175 -10.71 -17.20 17.54
N GLY A 176 -10.60 -18.03 16.49
CA GLY A 176 -10.35 -19.46 16.59
C GLY A 176 -8.88 -19.85 16.85
N GLN A 177 -7.93 -18.91 16.73
CA GLN A 177 -6.52 -19.16 17.09
C GLN A 177 -6.31 -19.12 18.61
N PRO A 178 -5.24 -19.74 19.13
CA PRO A 178 -4.80 -19.53 20.50
C PRO A 178 -4.66 -18.04 20.82
N ILE A 179 -5.10 -17.62 22.01
CA ILE A 179 -5.16 -16.19 22.37
C ILE A 179 -3.78 -15.51 22.37
N ASN A 180 -2.70 -16.26 22.53
CA ASN A 180 -1.33 -15.74 22.57
C ASN A 180 -0.71 -15.48 21.19
N THR A 181 -1.48 -15.63 20.11
CA THR A 181 -1.08 -15.33 18.73
C THR A 181 -2.30 -14.90 17.90
N GLY A 182 -2.05 -14.39 16.68
CA GLY A 182 -3.08 -14.12 15.69
C GLY A 182 -3.09 -12.66 15.25
N THR A 183 -2.76 -12.43 13.99
CA THR A 183 -2.88 -11.11 13.35
C THR A 183 -3.86 -11.23 12.19
N GLY A 184 -4.84 -10.32 12.09
CA GLY A 184 -5.73 -10.28 10.94
C GLY A 184 -4.99 -9.87 9.66
N ILE A 185 -4.48 -8.65 9.61
CA ILE A 185 -3.79 -8.12 8.44
C ILE A 185 -2.44 -7.53 8.86
N ARG A 186 -1.36 -8.00 8.24
CA ARG A 186 -0.08 -7.30 8.26
C ARG A 186 -0.04 -6.31 7.10
N TRP A 187 -0.04 -5.02 7.40
CA TRP A 187 -0.28 -3.93 6.44
C TRP A 187 0.97 -3.04 6.25
N ARG A 188 2.00 -3.62 5.63
CA ARG A 188 3.27 -2.95 5.28
C ARG A 188 3.20 -2.47 3.84
N VAL A 189 2.56 -1.32 3.65
CA VAL A 189 2.23 -0.77 2.33
C VAL A 189 2.69 0.68 2.17
N ALA A 190 2.68 1.14 0.93
CA ALA A 190 2.89 2.53 0.54
C ALA A 190 1.57 3.21 0.16
N GLN A 191 1.64 4.33 -0.58
CA GLN A 191 0.50 5.14 -1.00
C GLN A 191 -0.41 4.41 -2.01
N ALA A 192 -1.57 5.01 -2.30
CA ALA A 192 -2.61 4.44 -3.16
C ALA A 192 -3.04 3.04 -2.68
N THR A 193 -3.08 2.86 -1.36
CA THR A 193 -3.55 1.63 -0.73
C THR A 193 -4.74 1.90 0.19
N SER A 194 -5.64 0.92 0.31
CA SER A 194 -6.77 1.04 1.20
C SER A 194 -7.21 -0.25 1.87
N ILE A 195 -7.70 -0.13 3.10
CA ILE A 195 -8.57 -1.13 3.73
C ILE A 195 -9.93 -0.47 3.94
N GLN A 196 -10.99 -1.08 3.38
CA GLN A 196 -12.33 -0.52 3.44
C GLN A 196 -13.38 -1.57 3.79
N ASN A 197 -14.31 -1.25 4.69
CA ASN A 197 -15.43 -2.14 5.01
C ASN A 197 -14.95 -3.54 5.45
N VAL A 198 -14.10 -3.57 6.48
CA VAL A 198 -13.53 -4.81 7.03
C VAL A 198 -13.83 -4.92 8.52
N GLN A 199 -14.32 -6.09 8.92
CA GLN A 199 -14.61 -6.43 10.30
C GLN A 199 -13.56 -7.41 10.82
N PHE A 200 -12.81 -7.03 11.85
CA PHE A 200 -11.85 -7.88 12.53
C PHE A 200 -12.52 -8.52 13.75
N ILE A 201 -12.54 -9.85 13.77
CA ILE A 201 -13.15 -10.65 14.83
C ILE A 201 -12.03 -11.40 15.56
N MET A 202 -11.86 -11.05 16.83
CA MET A 202 -10.84 -11.59 17.73
C MET A 202 -11.51 -12.13 19.00
N SER A 203 -10.75 -12.87 19.80
CA SER A 203 -11.18 -13.37 21.11
C SER A 203 -11.49 -12.22 22.06
N GLY A 204 -12.59 -12.35 22.80
CA GLY A 204 -12.98 -11.42 23.87
C GLY A 204 -12.20 -11.62 25.18
N ASP A 205 -11.19 -12.49 25.21
CA ASP A 205 -10.35 -12.72 26.39
C ASP A 205 -9.61 -11.44 26.81
N THR A 206 -9.81 -11.00 28.06
CA THR A 206 -9.24 -9.77 28.61
C THR A 206 -7.96 -9.99 29.42
N SER A 207 -7.40 -11.20 29.41
CA SER A 207 -6.13 -11.49 30.08
C SER A 207 -4.95 -10.88 29.32
N THR A 208 -3.85 -10.65 30.03
CA THR A 208 -2.57 -10.19 29.44
C THR A 208 -1.94 -11.20 28.49
N ASN A 209 -2.43 -12.45 28.49
CA ASN A 209 -2.00 -13.50 27.57
C ASN A 209 -2.58 -13.32 26.17
N ASN A 210 -3.66 -12.55 26.00
CA ASN A 210 -4.18 -12.23 24.69
C ASN A 210 -3.15 -11.36 23.93
N LYS A 211 -2.79 -11.79 22.72
CA LYS A 211 -1.90 -11.12 21.75
C LYS A 211 -2.56 -11.00 20.39
N GLN A 212 -3.85 -11.33 20.27
CA GLN A 212 -4.57 -11.17 19.01
C GLN A 212 -4.67 -9.71 18.63
N GLN A 213 -4.45 -9.43 17.35
CA GLN A 213 -4.49 -8.08 16.82
C GLN A 213 -5.13 -7.99 15.43
N GLY A 214 -5.87 -6.90 15.18
CA GLY A 214 -6.58 -6.71 13.93
C GLY A 214 -5.65 -6.35 12.78
N ILE A 215 -5.01 -5.18 12.88
CA ILE A 215 -4.04 -4.69 11.88
C ILE A 215 -2.70 -4.45 12.54
N TRP A 216 -1.65 -4.88 11.85
CA TRP A 216 -0.27 -4.60 12.21
C TRP A 216 0.52 -3.99 11.04
N GLY A 217 0.91 -2.72 11.15
CA GLY A 217 1.75 -2.00 10.20
C GLY A 217 3.04 -1.51 10.84
N GLU A 218 4.14 -2.24 10.67
CA GLU A 218 5.44 -1.96 11.29
C GLU A 218 6.14 -0.74 10.69
N ASP A 219 6.19 -0.71 9.36
CA ASP A 219 6.86 0.30 8.53
C ASP A 219 6.07 0.51 7.23
N GLY A 220 6.45 1.51 6.43
CA GLY A 220 5.77 1.86 5.19
C GLY A 220 5.36 3.33 5.12
N SER A 221 4.45 3.64 4.22
CA SER A 221 4.05 5.00 3.91
C SER A 221 2.61 4.98 3.41
N GLY A 222 1.68 4.74 4.33
CA GLY A 222 0.39 4.16 4.03
C GLY A 222 -0.58 4.98 3.21
N GLY A 223 -1.86 4.71 3.43
CA GLY A 223 -2.93 5.28 2.63
C GLY A 223 -4.20 5.42 3.43
N TRP A 224 -5.27 4.79 2.96
CA TRP A 224 -6.61 5.05 3.47
C TRP A 224 -7.18 3.89 4.28
N LEU A 225 -7.76 4.18 5.44
CA LEU A 225 -8.51 3.22 6.24
C LEU A 225 -9.93 3.73 6.44
N SER A 226 -10.95 2.97 6.03
CA SER A 226 -12.31 3.36 6.38
C SER A 226 -13.28 2.24 6.62
N ASP A 227 -14.27 2.55 7.45
CA ASP A 227 -15.39 1.65 7.73
C ASP A 227 -14.86 0.32 8.30
N LEU A 228 -13.98 0.43 9.30
CA LEU A 228 -13.35 -0.72 9.95
C LEU A 228 -13.95 -0.95 11.32
N THR A 229 -14.27 -2.20 11.62
CA THR A 229 -14.77 -2.60 12.94
C THR A 229 -13.83 -3.61 13.56
N PHE A 230 -13.35 -3.36 14.77
CA PHE A 230 -12.49 -4.26 15.54
C PHE A 230 -13.28 -4.78 16.74
N THR A 231 -13.40 -6.10 16.88
CA THR A 231 -14.12 -6.75 17.99
C THR A 231 -13.20 -7.68 18.75
N GLY A 232 -13.04 -7.47 20.06
CA GLY A 232 -12.13 -8.23 20.92
C GLY A 232 -10.65 -7.91 20.69
N GLY A 233 -9.78 -8.83 21.11
CA GLY A 233 -8.33 -8.78 20.88
C GLY A 233 -7.57 -7.88 21.86
N ALA A 234 -6.26 -8.10 21.91
CA ALA A 234 -5.34 -7.25 22.67
C ALA A 234 -5.17 -5.88 22.01
N LEU A 235 -5.08 -5.86 20.67
CA LEU A 235 -4.86 -4.66 19.88
C LEU A 235 -5.83 -4.59 18.70
N GLY A 236 -6.65 -3.54 18.62
CA GLY A 236 -7.45 -3.33 17.41
C GLY A 236 -6.56 -3.07 16.19
N ILE A 237 -5.72 -2.05 16.30
CA ILE A 237 -4.81 -1.61 15.25
C ILE A 237 -3.52 -1.09 15.88
N TRP A 238 -2.38 -1.45 15.28
CA TRP A 238 -1.07 -0.89 15.59
C TRP A 238 -0.35 -0.52 14.29
N ILE A 239 -0.13 0.78 14.11
CA ILE A 239 0.52 1.37 12.93
C ILE A 239 1.68 2.23 13.42
N GLY A 240 2.90 1.81 13.10
CA GLY A 240 4.16 2.47 13.48
C GLY A 240 4.77 3.32 12.37
N ASN A 241 4.03 3.58 11.30
CA ASN A 241 4.52 4.25 10.09
C ASN A 241 3.66 5.48 9.73
N GLN A 242 3.95 6.12 8.60
CA GLN A 242 3.42 7.44 8.23
C GLN A 242 2.27 7.39 7.20
N GLN A 243 1.59 8.53 6.99
CA GLN A 243 0.66 8.79 5.87
C GLN A 243 -0.67 8.02 5.87
N PHE A 244 -1.22 7.71 7.03
CA PHE A 244 -2.56 7.14 7.11
C PHE A 244 -3.62 8.23 7.23
N THR A 245 -4.62 8.19 6.35
CA THR A 245 -5.90 8.87 6.59
C THR A 245 -6.93 7.84 7.00
N SER A 246 -7.71 8.15 8.05
CA SER A 246 -8.73 7.24 8.53
C SER A 246 -10.10 7.91 8.68
N ARG A 247 -11.16 7.13 8.45
CA ARG A 247 -12.55 7.56 8.66
C ARG A 247 -13.39 6.38 9.14
N ASN A 248 -14.25 6.61 10.14
CA ASN A 248 -15.22 5.60 10.60
C ASN A 248 -14.55 4.30 11.05
N LEU A 249 -13.77 4.38 12.13
CA LEU A 249 -13.17 3.24 12.82
C LEU A 249 -13.96 2.96 14.10
N VAL A 250 -14.37 1.71 14.31
CA VAL A 250 -15.16 1.26 15.46
C VAL A 250 -14.35 0.22 16.24
N PHE A 251 -14.20 0.42 17.55
CA PHE A 251 -13.50 -0.52 18.44
C PHE A 251 -14.47 -1.02 19.52
N ASN A 252 -14.72 -2.33 19.56
CA ASN A 252 -15.67 -2.98 20.45
C ASN A 252 -14.94 -4.04 21.30
N GLY A 253 -14.62 -3.70 22.55
CA GLY A 253 -13.98 -4.64 23.48
C GLY A 253 -12.52 -4.98 23.15
N CYS A 254 -11.80 -4.12 22.42
CA CYS A 254 -10.35 -4.20 22.29
C CYS A 254 -9.69 -3.75 23.60
N GLN A 255 -8.65 -4.44 24.06
CA GLN A 255 -7.92 -4.01 25.27
C GLN A 255 -7.14 -2.70 25.04
N THR A 256 -6.62 -2.49 23.82
CA THR A 256 -5.94 -1.25 23.43
C THR A 256 -6.23 -0.93 21.95
N ALA A 257 -6.32 0.37 21.62
CA ALA A 257 -6.45 0.87 20.26
C ALA A 257 -5.48 2.03 20.03
N ASN A 258 -4.58 1.91 19.05
CA ASN A 258 -3.60 2.94 18.70
C ASN A 258 -3.71 3.30 17.22
N VAL A 259 -4.27 4.49 16.92
CA VAL A 259 -4.36 5.03 15.55
C VAL A 259 -3.47 6.27 15.45
N TYR A 260 -2.48 6.23 14.56
CA TYR A 260 -1.72 7.41 14.13
C TYR A 260 -2.17 7.80 12.72
N SER A 261 -2.58 9.06 12.52
CA SER A 261 -3.10 9.54 11.24
C SER A 261 -2.46 10.88 10.86
N ASN A 262 -1.94 10.97 9.63
CA ASN A 262 -1.40 12.18 9.02
C ASN A 262 -1.93 12.23 7.58
N ILE A 263 -2.54 13.34 7.17
CA ILE A 263 -3.64 13.34 6.19
C ILE A 263 -3.21 13.94 4.84
N LEU A 264 -2.36 14.96 4.87
CA LEU A 264 -1.77 15.56 3.67
C LEU A 264 -0.27 15.27 3.62
N GLN A 265 0.25 14.83 2.48
CA GLN A 265 1.68 14.56 2.34
C GLN A 265 2.26 15.06 1.02
N THR A 266 3.49 15.58 1.10
CA THR A 266 4.28 15.99 -0.07
C THR A 266 5.75 15.62 0.09
N GLU A 267 6.42 15.40 -1.04
CA GLU A 267 7.86 15.32 -1.14
C GLU A 267 8.38 16.25 -2.22
N THR A 268 9.46 16.97 -1.91
CA THR A 268 10.19 17.74 -2.91
C THR A 268 10.88 16.80 -3.89
N ALA A 269 10.79 17.09 -5.18
CA ALA A 269 11.34 16.20 -6.20
C ALA A 269 12.87 16.07 -6.04
N TYR A 270 13.37 14.82 -6.08
CA TYR A 270 14.69 14.49 -5.52
C TYR A 270 15.88 15.10 -6.28
N MET A 271 15.68 15.40 -7.57
CA MET A 271 16.68 16.08 -8.39
C MET A 271 16.81 17.56 -8.05
N GLN A 272 15.84 18.16 -7.33
CA GLN A 272 15.83 19.59 -7.15
C GLN A 272 17.08 20.08 -6.44
N GLY A 273 17.63 21.16 -7.00
CA GLY A 273 18.99 21.62 -6.76
C GLY A 273 19.83 21.51 -8.01
N ASN A 274 19.47 20.57 -8.88
CA ASN A 274 20.00 20.42 -10.22
C ASN A 274 19.00 19.66 -11.15
N PRO A 275 18.07 20.36 -11.82
CA PRO A 275 17.86 21.79 -11.72
C PRO A 275 17.05 22.21 -10.48
N ASP A 276 17.04 23.51 -10.17
CA ASP A 276 16.12 24.07 -9.18
C ASP A 276 14.71 24.33 -9.75
N ALA A 277 13.80 24.85 -8.92
CA ALA A 277 12.39 25.03 -9.27
C ALA A 277 12.11 26.13 -10.33
N ARG A 278 13.13 26.85 -10.83
CA ARG A 278 12.98 27.86 -11.89
C ARG A 278 12.92 27.26 -13.29
N VAL A 279 13.24 25.98 -13.43
CA VAL A 279 13.22 25.27 -14.71
C VAL A 279 12.53 23.90 -14.55
N PRO A 280 11.93 23.35 -15.62
CA PRO A 280 11.91 23.86 -17.00
C PRO A 280 10.83 24.91 -17.27
N TYR A 281 10.00 25.24 -16.27
CA TYR A 281 8.86 26.13 -16.46
C TYR A 281 9.19 27.56 -16.03
N THR A 282 9.02 28.51 -16.95
CA THR A 282 9.03 29.93 -16.61
C THR A 282 7.77 30.26 -15.80
N SER A 283 7.96 30.93 -14.66
CA SER A 283 6.86 31.35 -13.77
C SER A 283 5.83 32.21 -14.50
N GLN A 284 4.54 31.89 -14.30
CA GLN A 284 3.41 32.58 -14.91
C GLN A 284 2.49 33.14 -13.82
N SER A 285 2.42 34.47 -13.73
CA SER A 285 1.55 35.18 -12.79
C SER A 285 0.06 34.82 -12.94
N LYS A 286 -0.37 34.47 -14.16
CA LYS A 286 -1.74 34.02 -14.47
C LYS A 286 -2.17 32.81 -13.64
N TYR A 287 -1.25 31.91 -13.29
CA TYR A 287 -1.52 30.73 -12.46
C TYR A 287 -1.13 30.95 -11.00
N ALA A 288 -0.77 32.19 -10.64
CA ALA A 288 -0.18 32.53 -9.36
C ALA A 288 1.04 31.66 -9.03
N ASP A 289 1.88 31.34 -10.03
CA ASP A 289 3.11 30.58 -9.81
C ASP A 289 4.01 31.27 -8.77
N PRO A 290 4.85 30.52 -8.04
CA PRO A 290 5.88 31.11 -7.19
C PRO A 290 6.79 32.06 -7.97
N ASP A 291 7.09 33.21 -7.36
CA ASP A 291 8.13 34.11 -7.84
C ASP A 291 9.43 33.77 -7.13
N TRP A 292 10.42 33.31 -7.89
CA TRP A 292 11.75 32.95 -7.41
C TRP A 292 12.76 34.08 -7.61
N SER A 293 12.34 35.28 -8.04
CA SER A 293 13.22 36.41 -8.33
C SER A 293 14.10 36.84 -7.14
N THR A 294 13.62 36.60 -5.92
CA THR A 294 14.34 36.91 -4.68
C THR A 294 15.27 35.79 -4.21
N CYS A 295 15.25 34.61 -4.83
CA CYS A 295 16.10 33.49 -4.45
C CYS A 295 17.50 33.61 -5.05
N THR A 296 18.51 33.57 -4.18
CA THR A 296 19.92 33.71 -4.57
C THR A 296 20.61 32.39 -4.89
N ASP A 297 20.08 31.27 -4.41
CA ASP A 297 20.66 29.94 -4.63
C ASP A 297 19.60 28.88 -4.94
N SER A 298 20.05 27.63 -5.10
CA SER A 298 19.15 26.53 -5.40
C SER A 298 18.32 26.13 -4.17
N LEU A 299 18.84 26.15 -2.93
CA LEU A 299 18.10 25.72 -1.73
C LEU A 299 16.85 26.58 -1.47
N CYS A 300 16.90 27.86 -1.85
CA CYS A 300 15.76 28.77 -1.83
C CYS A 300 14.71 28.42 -2.90
N ALA A 301 15.15 28.16 -4.14
CA ALA A 301 14.26 27.82 -5.26
C ALA A 301 13.91 26.31 -5.26
N ARG A 302 13.06 25.91 -4.32
CA ARG A 302 12.54 24.55 -4.15
C ARG A 302 11.02 24.56 -4.16
N THR A 303 10.39 23.52 -4.71
CA THR A 303 8.93 23.44 -4.69
C THR A 303 8.42 23.45 -3.26
N TYR A 304 7.38 24.25 -3.00
CA TYR A 304 6.67 24.21 -1.74
C TYR A 304 5.87 22.92 -1.62
N GLY A 305 5.79 22.37 -0.40
CA GLY A 305 4.80 21.35 -0.08
C GLY A 305 3.40 21.95 -0.08
N ILE A 306 3.23 23.13 0.53
CA ILE A 306 1.99 23.91 0.47
C ILE A 306 2.30 25.38 0.24
N ARG A 307 1.48 26.00 -0.62
CA ARG A 307 1.45 27.45 -0.78
C ARG A 307 0.02 27.98 -0.75
N VAL A 308 -0.25 28.91 0.16
CA VAL A 308 -1.57 29.53 0.35
C VAL A 308 -1.45 31.03 0.09
N VAL A 309 -2.19 31.55 -0.90
CA VAL A 309 -2.07 32.94 -1.37
C VAL A 309 -3.47 33.56 -1.45
N ASN A 310 -3.65 34.77 -0.90
CA ASN A 310 -4.90 35.54 -0.97
C ASN A 310 -6.16 34.72 -0.59
N SER A 311 -6.04 33.86 0.42
CA SER A 311 -7.07 32.89 0.81
C SER A 311 -7.57 33.15 2.24
N SER A 312 -8.82 32.81 2.53
CA SER A 312 -9.37 32.88 3.90
C SER A 312 -9.94 31.52 4.32
N ASN A 313 -10.12 31.29 5.62
CA ASN A 313 -10.69 30.05 6.16
C ASN A 313 -10.01 28.76 5.65
N THR A 314 -8.69 28.75 5.52
CA THR A 314 -7.95 27.56 5.08
C THR A 314 -7.61 26.69 6.29
N LEU A 315 -8.21 25.50 6.41
CA LEU A 315 -7.93 24.57 7.51
C LEU A 315 -7.17 23.35 7.02
N ILE A 316 -6.09 22.99 7.73
CA ILE A 316 -5.33 21.76 7.47
C ILE A 316 -5.13 21.02 8.79
N TYR A 317 -5.64 19.79 8.84
CA TYR A 317 -5.47 18.88 9.98
C TYR A 317 -4.54 17.75 9.56
N GLY A 318 -3.36 17.67 10.17
CA GLY A 318 -2.34 16.65 9.91
C GLY A 318 -1.70 16.80 8.54
N ALA A 319 -0.45 17.29 8.49
CA ALA A 319 0.34 17.26 7.27
C ALA A 319 1.78 16.76 7.51
N GLY A 320 2.37 16.14 6.50
CA GLY A 320 3.77 15.76 6.44
C GLY A 320 4.41 16.28 5.14
N MET A 321 5.35 17.22 5.23
CA MET A 321 6.00 17.77 4.02
C MET A 321 7.50 17.55 4.10
N TYR A 322 8.04 16.80 3.16
CA TYR A 322 9.40 16.28 3.29
C TYR A 322 10.30 16.76 2.16
N SER A 323 11.51 17.16 2.50
CA SER A 323 12.59 17.41 1.56
C SER A 323 13.73 16.48 1.87
N PHE A 324 13.82 15.36 1.15
CA PHE A 324 14.80 14.31 1.48
C PHE A 324 16.12 14.44 0.75
N PHE A 325 16.22 15.30 -0.27
CA PHE A 325 17.39 15.33 -1.15
C PHE A 325 17.75 16.75 -1.55
N ASN A 326 19.04 16.93 -1.86
CA ASN A 326 19.54 18.01 -2.69
C ASN A 326 20.34 17.38 -3.83
N ASN A 327 19.79 17.38 -5.05
CA ASN A 327 20.39 16.67 -6.19
C ASN A 327 20.79 15.22 -5.85
N TYR A 328 19.83 14.45 -5.34
CA TYR A 328 20.00 13.06 -4.89
C TYR A 328 20.97 12.81 -3.71
N ASP A 329 21.64 13.83 -3.16
CA ASP A 329 22.28 13.70 -1.84
C ASP A 329 21.21 13.80 -0.75
N GLY A 330 20.88 12.66 -0.15
CA GLY A 330 19.91 12.55 0.92
C GLY A 330 20.50 12.25 2.30
N VAL A 331 21.83 12.28 2.44
CA VAL A 331 22.47 12.04 3.74
C VAL A 331 22.90 13.35 4.37
N THR A 332 23.65 14.17 3.63
CA THR A 332 24.25 15.39 4.18
C THR A 332 23.18 16.37 4.65
N CYS A 333 22.21 16.66 3.78
CA CYS A 333 21.19 17.68 4.07
C CYS A 333 20.10 17.18 5.03
N VAL A 334 19.78 15.88 5.02
CA VAL A 334 18.78 15.30 5.93
C VAL A 334 19.29 15.29 7.37
N ASN A 335 20.58 14.99 7.56
CA ASN A 335 21.24 15.07 8.87
C ASN A 335 21.37 16.53 9.34
N GLY A 336 21.60 17.47 8.42
CA GLY A 336 21.61 18.90 8.71
C GLY A 336 20.23 19.54 8.88
N ASN A 337 19.15 18.82 8.55
CA ASN A 337 17.79 19.35 8.43
C ASN A 337 17.68 20.58 7.51
N ASN A 338 18.43 20.59 6.40
CA ASN A 338 18.61 21.76 5.53
C ASN A 338 18.66 21.41 4.03
N CYS A 339 17.80 20.48 3.58
CA CYS A 339 17.69 20.13 2.16
C CYS A 339 16.99 21.22 1.32
N GLN A 340 16.17 22.06 1.94
CA GLN A 340 15.61 23.28 1.35
C GLN A 340 15.41 24.38 2.39
N ASP A 341 15.24 25.63 1.94
CA ASP A 341 15.06 26.75 2.86
C ASP A 341 13.62 26.84 3.40
N ASN A 342 12.63 26.67 2.53
CA ASN A 342 11.22 26.93 2.83
C ASN A 342 10.33 25.84 2.25
N ILE A 343 9.33 25.35 2.99
CA ILE A 343 8.43 24.29 2.51
C ILE A 343 6.94 24.64 2.58
N ILE A 344 6.52 25.54 3.47
CA ILE A 344 5.17 26.11 3.51
C ILE A 344 5.26 27.62 3.30
N ASP A 345 4.58 28.14 2.29
CA ASP A 345 4.48 29.59 2.01
C ASP A 345 3.04 30.08 2.21
N VAL A 346 2.84 31.02 3.14
CA VAL A 346 1.56 31.66 3.40
C VAL A 346 1.67 33.14 3.05
N ARG A 347 0.86 33.62 2.11
CA ARG A 347 0.87 35.01 1.63
C ARG A 347 -0.52 35.61 1.73
N ASN A 348 -0.66 36.70 2.47
CA ASN A 348 -1.91 37.46 2.60
C ASN A 348 -3.13 36.54 2.80
N SER A 349 -3.04 35.61 3.77
CA SER A 349 -4.04 34.56 3.94
C SER A 349 -4.34 34.25 5.41
N GLN A 350 -5.58 33.83 5.66
CA GLN A 350 -6.04 33.29 6.95
C GLN A 350 -5.98 31.75 6.92
N VAL A 351 -5.11 31.18 7.74
CA VAL A 351 -4.88 29.73 7.82
C VAL A 351 -5.02 29.23 9.26
N HIS A 352 -5.52 28.00 9.42
CA HIS A 352 -5.51 27.24 10.66
C HIS A 352 -4.91 25.87 10.39
N PHE A 353 -3.68 25.67 10.83
CA PHE A 353 -2.94 24.44 10.63
C PHE A 353 -2.80 23.69 11.96
N PHE A 354 -3.02 22.38 11.95
CA PHE A 354 -2.93 21.51 13.11
C PHE A 354 -2.06 20.29 12.80
N GLY A 355 -1.09 19.98 13.66
CA GLY A 355 -0.23 18.80 13.52
C GLY A 355 0.58 18.80 12.21
N ILE A 356 1.32 19.88 11.97
CA ILE A 356 2.15 20.04 10.76
C ILE A 356 3.56 19.52 11.03
N SER A 357 3.95 18.47 10.34
CA SER A 357 5.30 17.95 10.34
C SER A 357 6.01 18.31 9.04
N THR A 358 7.26 18.78 9.15
CA THR A 358 8.13 18.98 7.99
C THR A 358 9.45 18.25 8.20
N LYS A 359 10.09 17.79 7.11
CA LYS A 359 11.43 17.20 7.19
C LYS A 359 12.43 17.97 6.35
N ALA A 360 13.52 18.38 7.00
CA ALA A 360 14.71 18.98 6.40
C ALA A 360 14.45 20.21 5.53
N SER A 361 13.46 21.01 5.94
CA SER A 361 13.32 22.41 5.54
C SER A 361 13.77 23.29 6.70
N ILE A 362 14.62 24.29 6.45
CA ILE A 362 15.12 25.19 7.51
C ILE A 362 13.93 25.92 8.16
N ASN A 363 13.08 26.50 7.32
CA ASN A 363 11.83 27.14 7.71
C ASN A 363 10.69 26.16 7.43
N MET A 364 9.96 25.78 8.48
CA MET A 364 8.75 24.99 8.35
C MET A 364 7.66 25.82 7.68
N ILE A 365 7.45 27.06 8.15
CA ILE A 365 6.42 27.98 7.66
C ILE A 365 7.03 29.37 7.43
N THR A 366 6.78 29.92 6.25
CA THR A 366 7.11 31.29 5.86
C THR A 366 5.83 32.08 5.69
N LEU A 367 5.69 33.19 6.40
CA LEU A 367 4.52 34.08 6.38
C LEU A 367 4.91 35.41 5.73
N ASN A 368 4.22 35.77 4.65
CA ASN A 368 4.44 37.02 3.91
C ASN A 368 5.92 37.22 3.49
N GLY A 369 6.61 36.12 3.18
CA GLY A 369 8.02 36.13 2.75
C GLY A 369 9.03 36.19 3.89
N GLN A 370 8.58 36.11 5.14
CA GLN A 370 9.44 36.04 6.32
C GLN A 370 9.31 34.68 7.00
N ALA A 371 10.43 34.11 7.44
CA ALA A 371 10.41 32.87 8.20
C ALA A 371 9.62 33.08 9.51
N ALA A 372 8.56 32.30 9.71
CA ALA A 372 7.68 32.40 10.87
C ALA A 372 7.91 31.24 11.85
N VAL A 373 8.22 30.04 11.33
CA VAL A 373 8.44 28.84 12.14
C VAL A 373 9.63 28.06 11.60
N PHE A 374 10.59 27.74 12.45
CA PHE A 374 11.83 27.04 12.10
C PHE A 374 11.80 25.56 12.55
N ASP A 375 12.45 24.68 11.78
CA ASP A 375 12.56 23.24 12.15
C ASP A 375 13.35 23.05 13.44
N ARG A 376 14.43 23.84 13.62
CA ARG A 376 15.30 23.78 14.81
C ARG A 376 14.56 24.00 16.13
N ASP A 377 13.47 24.77 16.11
CA ASP A 377 12.70 25.12 17.30
C ASP A 377 11.59 24.10 17.60
N ASN A 378 11.32 23.17 16.67
CA ASN A 378 10.18 22.26 16.70
C ASN A 378 10.59 20.79 16.50
N ARG A 379 11.83 20.43 16.83
CA ARG A 379 12.39 19.08 16.61
C ARG A 379 11.55 17.98 17.29
N ASN A 380 11.16 16.99 16.51
CA ASN A 380 10.57 15.73 16.95
C ASN A 380 11.54 14.56 16.68
N THR A 381 11.08 13.32 16.82
CA THR A 381 11.89 12.09 16.65
C THR A 381 12.61 12.00 15.30
N PHE A 382 12.00 12.53 14.23
CA PHE A 382 12.60 12.58 12.90
C PHE A 382 12.34 13.91 12.17
N CYS A 383 11.09 14.34 12.11
CA CYS A 383 10.65 15.64 11.55
C CYS A 383 10.76 16.78 12.56
N GLY A 384 10.60 18.02 12.11
CA GLY A 384 10.08 19.11 12.96
C GLY A 384 8.55 19.06 12.96
N THR A 385 7.89 19.33 14.09
CA THR A 385 6.43 19.28 14.21
C THR A 385 5.86 20.45 14.98
N VAL A 386 4.92 21.16 14.36
CA VAL A 386 4.14 22.25 14.96
C VAL A 386 2.75 21.71 15.28
N ALA A 387 2.34 21.84 16.55
CA ALA A 387 1.02 21.38 16.99
C ALA A 387 -0.12 22.23 16.40
N SER A 388 0.05 23.55 16.36
CA SER A 388 -0.92 24.47 15.76
C SER A 388 -0.21 25.74 15.25
N PHE A 389 -0.69 26.28 14.13
CA PHE A 389 -0.29 27.59 13.58
C PHE A 389 -1.51 28.29 13.00
N GLU A 390 -1.71 29.55 13.38
CA GLU A 390 -2.86 30.35 12.96
C GLU A 390 -2.43 31.76 12.57
N THR A 391 -3.05 32.31 11.53
CA THR A 391 -2.88 33.72 11.16
C THR A 391 -4.10 34.53 11.58
N SER A 392 -3.85 35.74 12.10
CA SER A 392 -4.88 36.69 12.54
C SER A 392 -5.73 37.23 11.40
#